data_AF-A0AAD4CWX3-F1
#
_entry.id   AF-A0AAD4CWX3-F1
#
_cell.length_a   1.000
_cell.length_b   1.000
_cell.length_c   1.000
_cell.angle_alpha   90.00
_cell.angle_beta   90.00
_cell.angle_gamma   90.00
#
_symmetry.space_group_name_H-M   'P 1'
#
loop_
_entity.id
_entity.type
_entity.pdbx_description
1 polymer ?
#
loop_
_entity_poly.entity_id
_entity_poly.type
_entity_poly.pdbx_seq_one_letter_code
_entity_poly.pdbx_strand_id
1 'polypeptide(L)'
;MATMYLQAQYGHSPARERIWLGKILYSIETISKSYVLSALSAKSPDPACETIQFPFFRAADCPVETLSRYFSNLPSFQSTSEWIIESSVREGCIFMDELRKINFFSQRCSTKDQYLFYIASCFVASNNRDGRFLSAKHLFMLLEIAVAGYQLDNFMDGDLMRFTTAEVNDIGKFVSKCFDHLDTTDGEFANIERSTPGSPCECTTHNAKKQIIDFIRWMLAKRASDYDRMNLENELKAALVAHISHVTASHQLQESNPRSNGCQILPLAMRRQTYYHWLRRSASDSILYPLVLKYMICHCHMGARGGDTDVFRSAKEKYIIEDICRHAAAEARLWNDHGSVERDRKEGILNSCAFLELHALSTGDHEVKSNRQGGINDILVELARYENRHVQLCLDEFERASEGMDHQDLISRVRMFQLVTQVWNEMYSISKFDAKSVP
;
A
#
# COMPACT_ATOMS: atom_id res chain seq x y z
N MET A 1 15.70 0.87 -26.24
CA MET A 1 15.63 1.09 -24.77
C MET A 1 16.89 1.73 -24.20
N ALA A 2 18.06 1.08 -24.21
CA ALA A 2 19.29 1.66 -23.61
C ALA A 2 19.65 3.05 -24.14
N THR A 3 19.61 3.27 -25.46
CA THR A 3 19.89 4.57 -26.08
C THR A 3 18.90 5.67 -25.67
N MET A 4 17.60 5.36 -25.60
CA MET A 4 16.56 6.30 -25.18
C MET A 4 16.64 6.62 -23.68
N TYR A 5 16.92 5.61 -22.85
CA TYR A 5 17.20 5.78 -21.42
C TYR A 5 18.41 6.69 -21.21
N LEU A 6 19.49 6.48 -21.95
CA LEU A 6 20.69 7.31 -21.89
C LEU A 6 20.41 8.75 -22.37
N GLN A 7 19.60 8.96 -23.40
CA GLN A 7 19.22 10.31 -23.85
C GLN A 7 18.36 11.05 -22.82
N ALA A 8 17.41 10.37 -22.20
CA ALA A 8 16.52 10.94 -21.20
C ALA A 8 17.25 11.29 -19.88
N GLN A 9 18.13 10.40 -19.40
CA GLN A 9 18.89 10.61 -18.16
C GLN A 9 20.06 11.60 -18.31
N TYR A 10 20.77 11.56 -19.44
CA TYR A 10 22.03 12.28 -19.59
C TYR A 10 21.96 13.51 -20.51
N GLY A 11 20.78 13.86 -21.03
CA GLY A 11 20.59 15.05 -21.87
C GLY A 11 20.67 16.39 -21.12
N HIS A 12 20.55 16.42 -19.78
CA HIS A 12 20.25 17.66 -19.05
C HIS A 12 20.99 17.88 -17.69
N SER A 13 21.99 17.11 -17.27
CA SER A 13 22.65 17.35 -15.97
C SER A 13 24.19 17.15 -15.95
N PRO A 14 24.97 18.08 -15.34
CA PRO A 14 26.44 18.02 -15.27
C PRO A 14 26.98 17.34 -13.98
N ALA A 15 26.17 16.60 -13.23
CA ALA A 15 26.60 16.02 -11.96
C ALA A 15 27.45 14.74 -12.13
N ARG A 16 28.72 14.84 -11.70
CA ARG A 16 29.77 13.79 -11.57
C ARG A 16 29.34 12.37 -11.97
N GLU A 17 29.61 12.08 -13.24
CA GLU A 17 29.33 10.87 -13.99
C GLU A 17 29.94 9.61 -13.36
N ARG A 18 29.09 8.67 -12.98
CA ARG A 18 29.50 7.30 -12.66
C ARG A 18 28.67 6.34 -13.50
N ILE A 19 29.31 5.59 -14.39
CA ILE A 19 28.65 4.59 -15.23
C ILE A 19 29.06 3.21 -14.76
N TRP A 20 28.07 2.35 -14.54
CA TRP A 20 28.27 0.95 -14.19
C TRP A 20 28.45 0.13 -15.47
N LEU A 21 29.63 -0.45 -15.67
CA LEU A 21 29.92 -1.32 -16.81
C LEU A 21 30.50 -2.65 -16.32
N GLY A 22 29.74 -3.72 -16.52
CA GLY A 22 30.15 -5.07 -16.10
C GLY A 22 30.22 -5.20 -14.58
N LYS A 23 31.42 -5.15 -14.01
CA LYS A 23 31.68 -5.25 -12.55
C LYS A 23 32.37 -4.00 -11.97
N ILE A 24 32.58 -2.95 -12.77
CA ILE A 24 33.40 -1.80 -12.38
C ILE A 24 32.62 -0.51 -12.56
N LEU A 25 32.65 0.32 -11.52
CA LEU A 25 32.14 1.69 -11.54
C LEU A 25 33.21 2.60 -12.14
N TYR A 26 33.00 3.09 -13.35
CA TYR A 26 33.90 4.08 -13.94
C TYR A 26 33.49 5.47 -13.45
N SER A 27 34.36 6.12 -12.67
CA SER A 27 34.21 7.52 -12.24
C SER A 27 35.04 8.48 -13.10
N ILE A 28 35.63 7.98 -14.19
CA ILE A 28 36.48 8.76 -15.10
C ILE A 28 35.58 9.32 -16.19
N GLU A 29 35.36 10.64 -16.15
CA GLU A 29 34.45 11.41 -17.02
C GLU A 29 34.65 11.10 -18.51
N THR A 30 35.90 11.05 -18.99
CA THR A 30 36.18 10.77 -20.41
C THR A 30 35.73 9.37 -20.82
N ILE A 31 35.90 8.37 -19.94
CA ILE A 31 35.47 6.99 -20.20
C ILE A 31 33.94 6.95 -20.19
N SER A 32 33.31 7.52 -19.17
CA SER A 32 31.85 7.62 -19.07
C SER A 32 31.23 8.26 -20.34
N LYS A 33 31.72 9.43 -20.75
CA LYS A 33 31.30 10.10 -21.99
C LYS A 33 31.53 9.26 -23.23
N SER A 34 32.68 8.59 -23.35
CA SER A 34 32.97 7.75 -24.51
C SER A 34 31.99 6.57 -24.63
N TYR A 35 31.58 5.97 -23.51
CA TYR A 35 30.59 4.90 -23.50
C TYR A 35 29.18 5.40 -23.82
N VAL A 36 28.78 6.56 -23.27
CA VAL A 36 27.50 7.20 -23.62
C VAL A 36 27.49 7.51 -25.12
N LEU A 37 28.52 8.17 -25.65
CA LEU A 37 28.63 8.49 -27.07
C LEU A 37 28.65 7.23 -27.94
N SER A 38 29.33 6.17 -27.51
CA SER A 38 29.35 4.89 -28.23
C SER A 38 27.96 4.24 -28.25
N ALA A 39 27.23 4.28 -27.14
CA ALA A 39 25.87 3.74 -27.06
C ALA A 39 24.84 4.59 -27.84
N LEU A 40 25.05 5.91 -27.91
CA LEU A 40 24.25 6.83 -28.73
C LEU A 40 24.55 6.69 -30.22
N SER A 41 25.80 6.37 -30.58
CA SER A 41 26.27 6.22 -31.96
C SER A 41 26.18 4.79 -32.48
N ALA A 42 25.93 3.82 -31.60
CA ALA A 42 25.65 2.44 -31.99
C ALA A 42 24.40 2.46 -32.88
N LYS A 43 24.56 2.00 -34.12
CA LYS A 43 23.42 1.73 -35.00
C LYS A 43 22.47 0.81 -34.24
N SER A 44 21.16 1.07 -34.30
CA SER A 44 20.15 0.14 -33.78
C SER A 44 20.56 -1.27 -34.18
N PRO A 45 20.67 -2.21 -33.23
CA PRO A 45 21.08 -3.57 -33.56
C PRO A 45 20.19 -4.05 -34.70
N ASP A 46 20.83 -4.60 -35.73
CA ASP A 46 20.16 -5.27 -36.82
C ASP A 46 19.12 -6.22 -36.20
N PRO A 47 17.83 -6.18 -36.57
CA PRO A 47 16.83 -7.10 -36.02
C PRO A 47 17.21 -8.57 -36.24
N ALA A 48 18.16 -8.87 -37.15
CA ALA A 48 18.75 -10.18 -37.37
C ALA A 48 19.91 -10.54 -36.40
N CYS A 49 20.47 -9.58 -35.66
CA CYS A 49 21.40 -9.85 -34.57
C CYS A 49 20.55 -10.37 -33.41
N GLU A 50 20.36 -11.68 -33.45
CA GLU A 50 19.67 -12.53 -32.50
C GLU A 50 19.54 -11.86 -31.15
N THR A 51 18.28 -11.63 -30.80
CA THR A 51 17.80 -11.39 -29.44
C THR A 51 18.77 -12.08 -28.49
N ILE A 52 19.64 -11.34 -27.80
CA ILE A 52 20.25 -11.88 -26.59
C ILE A 52 19.05 -12.05 -25.67
N GLN A 53 18.44 -13.22 -25.76
CA GLN A 53 17.33 -13.65 -24.95
C GLN A 53 17.95 -13.88 -23.58
N PHE A 54 18.19 -12.79 -22.86
CA PHE A 54 18.48 -12.89 -21.44
C PHE A 54 17.29 -13.62 -20.83
N PRO A 55 17.49 -14.82 -20.24
CA PRO A 55 16.41 -15.57 -19.61
C PRO A 55 15.65 -14.72 -18.58
N PHE A 56 16.33 -13.74 -17.99
CA PHE A 56 15.80 -12.73 -17.07
C PHE A 56 14.64 -11.88 -17.63
N PHE A 57 14.53 -11.68 -18.94
CA PHE A 57 13.44 -10.88 -19.54
C PHE A 57 12.29 -11.70 -20.11
N ARG A 58 12.35 -13.04 -20.03
CA ARG A 58 11.21 -13.91 -20.35
C ARG A 58 10.40 -14.18 -19.09
N ALA A 59 9.56 -13.24 -18.71
CA ALA A 59 8.38 -13.58 -17.93
C ALA A 59 7.32 -14.10 -18.91
N ALA A 60 7.38 -15.40 -19.24
CA ALA A 60 6.58 -16.01 -20.30
C ALA A 60 5.06 -15.79 -20.13
N ASP A 61 4.61 -15.51 -18.90
CA ASP A 61 3.21 -15.32 -18.54
C ASP A 61 2.85 -13.87 -18.15
N CYS A 62 3.79 -12.92 -18.23
CA CYS A 62 3.51 -11.53 -17.83
C CYS A 62 2.72 -10.81 -18.94
N PRO A 63 1.52 -10.27 -18.67
CA PRO A 63 0.68 -9.61 -19.67
C PRO A 63 1.16 -8.17 -19.93
N VAL A 64 2.41 -8.02 -20.38
CA VAL A 64 3.11 -6.72 -20.49
C VAL A 64 2.31 -5.71 -21.29
N GLU A 65 1.90 -6.05 -22.51
CA GLU A 65 1.15 -5.13 -23.38
C GLU A 65 -0.16 -4.65 -22.75
N THR A 66 -0.89 -5.54 -22.08
CA THR A 66 -2.16 -5.23 -21.42
C THR A 66 -1.94 -4.28 -20.26
N LEU A 67 -0.96 -4.57 -19.39
CA LEU A 67 -0.64 -3.74 -18.24
C LEU A 67 -0.09 -2.38 -18.69
N SER A 68 0.84 -2.35 -19.65
CA SER A 68 1.40 -1.10 -20.15
C SER A 68 0.31 -0.20 -20.72
N ARG A 69 -0.59 -0.74 -21.54
CA ARG A 69 -1.74 0.01 -22.06
C ARG A 69 -2.64 0.52 -20.94
N TYR A 70 -2.89 -0.29 -19.92
CA TYR A 70 -3.69 0.11 -18.77
C TYR A 70 -3.05 1.27 -18.00
N PHE A 71 -1.77 1.14 -17.60
CA PHE A 71 -1.04 2.17 -16.86
C PHE A 71 -0.87 3.47 -17.68
N SER A 72 -0.67 3.39 -19.00
CA SER A 72 -0.60 4.56 -19.89
C SER A 72 -1.88 5.41 -19.91
N ASN A 73 -3.04 4.84 -19.55
CA ASN A 73 -4.30 5.56 -19.48
C ASN A 73 -4.55 6.25 -18.15
N LEU A 74 -3.72 6.01 -17.12
CA LEU A 74 -3.89 6.60 -15.80
C LEU A 74 -3.38 8.06 -15.80
N PRO A 75 -4.10 9.01 -15.17
CA PRO A 75 -3.73 10.42 -15.06
C PRO A 75 -2.28 10.65 -14.61
N SER A 76 -1.83 9.88 -13.61
CA SER A 76 -0.47 9.97 -13.05
C SER A 76 0.64 9.65 -14.07
N PHE A 77 0.32 8.99 -15.19
CA PHE A 77 1.27 8.59 -16.22
C PHE A 77 1.05 9.26 -17.58
N GLN A 78 0.10 10.21 -17.71
CA GLN A 78 -0.21 10.86 -19.01
C GLN A 78 0.99 11.57 -19.67
N SER A 79 1.89 12.12 -18.86
CA SER A 79 3.13 12.78 -19.32
C SER A 79 4.31 11.81 -19.46
N THR A 80 4.13 10.54 -19.09
CA THR A 80 5.20 9.54 -19.07
C THR A 80 5.32 8.87 -20.42
N SER A 81 6.55 8.73 -20.92
CA SER A 81 6.78 8.05 -22.19
C SER A 81 6.38 6.57 -22.11
N GLU A 82 5.74 6.05 -23.16
CA GLU A 82 5.24 4.66 -23.23
C GLU A 82 6.33 3.63 -22.94
N TRP A 83 7.55 3.85 -23.43
CA TRP A 83 8.67 2.94 -23.18
C TRP A 83 9.06 2.86 -21.70
N ILE A 84 8.88 3.93 -20.91
CA ILE A 84 9.13 3.92 -19.45
C ILE A 84 8.11 3.03 -18.77
N ILE A 85 6.83 3.15 -19.14
CA ILE A 85 5.76 2.32 -18.60
C ILE A 85 5.98 0.85 -18.98
N GLU A 86 6.28 0.56 -20.24
CA GLU A 86 6.54 -0.81 -20.71
C GLU A 86 7.74 -1.45 -20.00
N SER A 87 8.86 -0.74 -19.93
CA SER A 87 10.06 -1.21 -19.22
C SER A 87 9.80 -1.42 -17.73
N SER A 88 9.00 -0.57 -17.10
CA SER A 88 8.63 -0.69 -15.69
C SER A 88 7.76 -1.92 -15.43
N VAL A 89 6.81 -2.22 -16.32
CA VAL A 89 6.02 -3.45 -16.24
C VAL A 89 6.93 -4.67 -16.36
N ARG A 90 7.85 -4.68 -17.33
CA ARG A 90 8.82 -5.77 -17.52
C ARG A 90 9.73 -5.96 -16.31
N GLU A 91 10.22 -4.87 -15.72
CA GLU A 91 11.01 -4.89 -14.48
C GLU A 91 10.18 -5.42 -13.31
N GLY A 92 8.90 -5.04 -13.20
CA GLY A 92 7.96 -5.62 -12.23
C GLY A 92 7.83 -7.14 -12.36
N CYS A 93 7.80 -7.66 -13.58
CA CYS A 93 7.71 -9.11 -13.81
C CYS A 93 8.93 -9.88 -13.22
N ILE A 94 10.08 -9.23 -13.02
CA ILE A 94 11.29 -9.87 -12.48
C ILE A 94 11.10 -10.24 -11.00
N PHE A 95 10.30 -9.48 -10.25
CA PHE A 95 10.07 -9.74 -8.83
C PHE A 95 9.08 -10.88 -8.54
N MET A 96 8.35 -11.34 -9.56
CA MET A 96 7.19 -12.22 -9.38
C MET A 96 7.50 -13.52 -8.65
N ASP A 97 8.62 -14.17 -8.95
CA ASP A 97 8.98 -15.44 -8.32
C ASP A 97 9.26 -15.30 -6.82
N GLU A 98 9.81 -14.16 -6.39
CA GLU A 98 10.01 -13.88 -4.97
C GLU A 98 8.69 -13.46 -4.31
N LEU A 99 7.86 -12.65 -4.98
CA LEU A 99 6.56 -12.24 -4.45
C LEU A 99 5.62 -13.43 -4.22
N ARG A 100 5.66 -14.47 -5.06
CA ARG A 100 4.88 -15.71 -4.88
C ARG A 100 5.27 -16.51 -3.64
N LYS A 101 6.48 -16.31 -3.10
CA LYS A 101 6.93 -17.02 -1.89
C LYS A 101 6.36 -16.38 -0.61
N ILE A 102 5.86 -15.15 -0.69
CA ILE A 102 5.26 -14.45 0.43
C ILE A 102 3.91 -15.10 0.72
N ASN A 103 3.75 -15.66 1.91
CA ASN A 103 2.53 -16.36 2.30
C ASN A 103 2.38 -16.37 3.83
N PHE A 104 1.72 -15.35 4.38
CA PHE A 104 1.41 -15.28 5.81
C PHE A 104 0.04 -15.88 6.14
N PHE A 105 -0.92 -15.67 5.25
CA PHE A 105 -2.30 -16.09 5.43
C PHE A 105 -2.62 -17.11 4.33
N SER A 106 -2.85 -18.38 4.73
CA SER A 106 -2.85 -19.64 3.95
C SER A 106 -3.28 -19.60 2.47
N GLN A 107 -2.88 -20.63 1.70
CA GLN A 107 -3.15 -20.84 0.25
C GLN A 107 -4.61 -20.63 -0.23
N ARG A 108 -5.63 -20.62 0.65
CA ARG A 108 -6.99 -20.23 0.26
C ARG A 108 -7.09 -18.77 -0.20
N CYS A 109 -6.16 -17.94 0.25
CA CYS A 109 -6.00 -16.53 -0.11
C CYS A 109 -4.77 -16.31 -1.00
N SER A 110 -4.36 -17.30 -1.81
CA SER A 110 -3.23 -17.11 -2.73
C SER A 110 -3.48 -15.87 -3.58
N THR A 111 -2.58 -14.89 -3.48
CA THR A 111 -2.69 -13.67 -4.29
C THR A 111 -2.74 -14.08 -5.75
N LYS A 112 -3.84 -13.74 -6.45
CA LYS A 112 -3.97 -14.05 -7.87
C LYS A 112 -2.75 -13.45 -8.58
N ASP A 113 -2.12 -14.23 -9.46
CA ASP A 113 -0.95 -13.78 -10.22
C ASP A 113 -1.21 -12.44 -10.93
N GLN A 114 -2.44 -12.23 -11.42
CA GLN A 114 -2.85 -10.97 -12.02
C GLN A 114 -2.73 -9.77 -11.05
N TYR A 115 -3.10 -9.95 -9.79
CA TYR A 115 -2.99 -8.88 -8.79
C TYR A 115 -1.54 -8.60 -8.40
N LEU A 116 -0.69 -9.63 -8.31
CA LEU A 116 0.75 -9.45 -8.13
C LEU A 116 1.36 -8.61 -9.26
N PHE A 117 0.95 -8.84 -10.51
CA PHE A 117 1.41 -8.01 -11.63
C PHE A 117 0.98 -6.55 -11.51
N TYR A 118 -0.24 -6.27 -11.03
CA TYR A 118 -0.68 -4.89 -10.77
C TYR A 118 0.13 -4.21 -9.66
N ILE A 119 0.37 -4.90 -8.53
CA ILE A 119 1.23 -4.39 -7.45
C ILE A 119 2.62 -4.08 -8.01
N ALA A 120 3.26 -5.07 -8.64
CA ALA A 120 4.61 -4.93 -9.16
C ALA A 120 4.73 -3.78 -10.16
N SER A 121 3.82 -3.74 -11.13
CA SER A 121 3.81 -2.71 -12.17
C SER A 121 3.56 -1.31 -11.59
N CYS A 122 2.64 -1.16 -10.63
CA CYS A 122 2.35 0.13 -10.02
C CYS A 122 3.57 0.69 -9.30
N PHE A 123 4.18 -0.08 -8.39
CA PHE A 123 5.32 0.38 -7.61
C PHE A 123 6.53 0.69 -8.49
N VAL A 124 6.83 -0.18 -9.48
CA VAL A 124 7.97 0.02 -10.37
C VAL A 124 7.73 1.19 -11.33
N ALA A 125 6.53 1.32 -11.91
CA ALA A 125 6.21 2.46 -12.78
C ALA A 125 6.26 3.79 -12.03
N SER A 126 5.70 3.84 -10.82
CA SER A 126 5.79 5.03 -9.96
C SER A 126 7.24 5.37 -9.59
N ASN A 127 8.07 4.38 -9.28
CA ASN A 127 9.48 4.57 -9.01
C ASN A 127 10.25 5.15 -10.21
N ASN A 128 9.94 4.66 -11.41
CA ASN A 128 10.66 5.02 -12.64
C ASN A 128 10.14 6.31 -13.28
N ARG A 129 8.90 6.74 -12.96
CA ARG A 129 8.24 7.92 -13.56
C ARG A 129 9.09 9.18 -13.51
N ASP A 130 9.60 9.52 -12.33
CA ASP A 130 10.30 10.79 -12.08
C ASP A 130 11.83 10.64 -12.13
N GLY A 131 12.34 9.47 -12.53
CA GLY A 131 13.77 9.21 -12.68
C GLY A 131 14.58 9.23 -11.37
N ARG A 132 13.92 9.13 -10.21
CA ARG A 132 14.58 9.15 -8.88
C ARG A 132 15.12 7.79 -8.43
N PHE A 133 14.62 6.71 -9.03
CA PHE A 133 15.10 5.33 -8.90
C PHE A 133 15.55 4.91 -7.50
N LEU A 134 14.61 4.43 -6.69
CA LEU A 134 14.96 3.68 -5.48
C LEU A 134 15.76 2.42 -5.85
N SER A 135 16.67 2.01 -4.96
CA SER A 135 17.40 0.76 -5.13
C SER A 135 16.44 -0.44 -5.20
N ALA A 136 16.74 -1.44 -6.03
CA ALA A 136 15.94 -2.66 -6.15
C ALA A 136 15.61 -3.34 -4.81
N LYS A 137 16.54 -3.30 -3.84
CA LYS A 137 16.31 -3.82 -2.48
C LYS A 137 15.16 -3.10 -1.76
N HIS A 138 15.11 -1.77 -1.85
CA HIS A 138 14.06 -0.98 -1.22
C HIS A 138 12.73 -1.10 -1.97
N LEU A 139 12.78 -1.14 -3.30
CA LEU A 139 11.59 -1.37 -4.11
C LEU A 139 10.98 -2.74 -3.80
N PHE A 140 11.81 -3.79 -3.73
CA PHE A 140 11.36 -5.12 -3.35
C PHE A 140 10.76 -5.15 -1.94
N MET A 141 11.37 -4.50 -0.95
CA MET A 141 10.80 -4.38 0.40
C MET A 141 9.39 -3.76 0.39
N LEU A 142 9.17 -2.74 -0.43
CA LEU A 142 7.85 -2.11 -0.58
C LEU A 142 6.85 -3.03 -1.27
N LEU A 143 7.28 -3.80 -2.27
CA LEU A 143 6.47 -4.84 -2.90
C LEU A 143 6.11 -5.94 -1.89
N GLU A 144 7.06 -6.37 -1.06
CA GLU A 144 6.83 -7.40 -0.05
C GLU A 144 5.70 -7.00 0.92
N ILE A 145 5.77 -5.78 1.47
CA ILE A 145 4.74 -5.29 2.39
C ILE A 145 3.41 -5.03 1.70
N ALA A 146 3.39 -4.61 0.43
CA ALA A 146 2.16 -4.46 -0.32
C ALA A 146 1.45 -5.81 -0.53
N VAL A 147 2.20 -6.87 -0.89
CA VAL A 147 1.65 -8.23 -1.02
C VAL A 147 1.17 -8.76 0.33
N ALA A 148 1.97 -8.59 1.40
CA ALA A 148 1.59 -9.02 2.74
C ALA A 148 0.35 -8.28 3.26
N GLY A 149 0.24 -6.98 2.98
CA GLY A 149 -0.92 -6.16 3.31
C GLY A 149 -2.18 -6.62 2.57
N TYR A 150 -2.06 -6.96 1.29
CA TYR A 150 -3.18 -7.55 0.55
C TYR A 150 -3.62 -8.91 1.12
N GLN A 151 -2.68 -9.77 1.52
CA GLN A 151 -3.01 -11.03 2.18
C GLN A 151 -3.74 -10.81 3.50
N LEU A 152 -3.29 -9.83 4.29
CA LEU A 152 -3.95 -9.43 5.54
C LEU A 152 -5.38 -8.94 5.28
N ASP A 153 -5.57 -8.05 4.31
CA ASP A 153 -6.89 -7.51 3.93
C ASP A 153 -7.86 -8.63 3.52
N ASN A 154 -7.42 -9.54 2.64
CA ASN A 154 -8.22 -10.70 2.24
C ASN A 154 -8.52 -11.66 3.39
N PHE A 155 -7.58 -11.86 4.30
CA PHE A 155 -7.81 -12.68 5.48
C PHE A 155 -8.87 -12.03 6.40
N MET A 156 -8.77 -10.72 6.65
CA MET A 156 -9.68 -9.98 7.52
C MET A 156 -11.09 -9.91 6.93
N ASP A 157 -11.22 -9.51 5.66
CA ASP A 157 -12.52 -9.29 5.01
C ASP A 157 -13.10 -10.56 4.37
N GLY A 158 -12.30 -11.62 4.20
CA GLY A 158 -12.72 -12.86 3.56
C GLY A 158 -12.90 -14.00 4.55
N ASP A 159 -11.83 -14.37 5.25
CA ASP A 159 -11.83 -15.50 6.18
C ASP A 159 -12.46 -15.10 7.52
N LEU A 160 -12.01 -14.00 8.13
CA LEU A 160 -12.51 -13.56 9.44
C LEU A 160 -13.99 -13.17 9.41
N MET A 161 -14.49 -12.64 8.29
CA MET A 161 -15.92 -12.36 8.11
C MET A 161 -16.81 -13.60 8.25
N ARG A 162 -16.26 -14.82 8.07
CA ARG A 162 -17.00 -16.10 8.23
C ARG A 162 -17.02 -16.61 9.67
N PHE A 163 -16.25 -16.00 10.56
CA PHE A 163 -16.17 -16.39 11.96
C PHE A 163 -17.40 -15.89 12.69
N THR A 164 -17.77 -16.55 13.77
CA THR A 164 -18.81 -16.06 14.67
C THR A 164 -18.34 -14.83 15.43
N THR A 165 -19.28 -14.00 15.90
CA THR A 165 -18.99 -12.83 16.75
C THR A 165 -18.16 -13.21 17.99
N ALA A 166 -18.35 -14.41 18.54
CA ALA A 166 -17.57 -14.89 19.68
C ALA A 166 -16.10 -15.16 19.30
N GLU A 167 -15.85 -15.78 18.16
CA GLU A 167 -14.50 -16.06 17.67
C GLU A 167 -13.76 -14.77 17.26
N VAL A 168 -14.42 -13.83 16.58
CA VAL A 168 -13.83 -12.52 16.25
C VAL A 168 -13.44 -11.76 17.52
N ASN A 169 -14.29 -11.78 18.56
CA ASN A 169 -13.98 -11.18 19.85
C ASN A 169 -12.80 -11.86 20.56
N ASP A 170 -12.67 -13.18 20.45
CA ASP A 170 -11.54 -13.92 21.00
C ASP A 170 -10.23 -13.54 20.28
N ILE A 171 -10.25 -13.41 18.95
CA ILE A 171 -9.12 -12.91 18.16
C ILE A 171 -8.77 -11.46 18.54
N GLY A 172 -9.77 -10.58 18.74
CA GLY A 172 -9.55 -9.20 19.20
C GLY A 172 -8.85 -9.11 20.56
N LYS A 173 -9.29 -9.93 21.52
CA LYS A 173 -8.63 -10.03 22.83
C LYS A 173 -7.22 -10.58 22.70
N PHE A 174 -7.03 -11.59 21.85
CA PHE A 174 -5.71 -12.16 21.58
C PHE A 174 -4.75 -11.12 20.99
N VAL A 175 -5.16 -10.39 19.95
CA VAL A 175 -4.35 -9.33 19.36
C VAL A 175 -3.97 -8.28 20.39
N SER A 176 -4.91 -7.84 21.23
CA SER A 176 -4.60 -6.84 22.27
C SER A 176 -3.51 -7.34 23.23
N LYS A 177 -3.61 -8.60 23.68
CA LYS A 177 -2.60 -9.24 24.55
C LYS A 177 -1.21 -9.33 23.90
N CYS A 178 -1.14 -9.63 22.60
CA CYS A 178 0.12 -9.68 21.87
C CYS A 178 0.93 -8.39 21.99
N PHE A 179 0.26 -7.23 22.08
CA PHE A 179 0.94 -5.92 22.20
C PHE A 179 1.11 -5.44 23.63
N ASP A 180 0.33 -5.95 24.59
CA ASP A 180 0.46 -5.55 26.00
C ASP A 180 1.67 -6.24 26.69
N HIS A 181 2.21 -7.29 26.07
CA HIS A 181 3.22 -8.17 26.65
C HIS A 181 4.44 -8.42 25.75
N LEU A 182 4.77 -7.54 24.81
CA LEU A 182 5.82 -7.79 23.80
C LEU A 182 7.20 -8.20 24.34
N ASP A 183 7.54 -7.82 25.58
CA ASP A 183 8.77 -8.26 26.27
C ASP A 183 8.69 -9.68 26.87
N THR A 184 7.48 -10.26 26.97
CA THR A 184 7.17 -11.56 27.59
C THR A 184 6.39 -12.52 26.67
N THR A 185 6.01 -12.07 25.47
CA THR A 185 5.15 -12.80 24.52
C THR A 185 5.77 -14.05 23.95
N ASP A 186 7.09 -14.26 24.07
CA ASP A 186 7.72 -15.54 23.73
C ASP A 186 7.04 -16.72 24.46
N GLY A 187 6.55 -16.51 25.69
CA GLY A 187 5.80 -17.52 26.44
C GLY A 187 4.39 -17.78 25.90
N GLU A 188 3.62 -16.73 25.58
CA GLU A 188 2.26 -16.88 25.03
C GLU A 188 2.27 -17.41 23.59
N PHE A 189 3.21 -16.95 22.77
CA PHE A 189 3.39 -17.45 21.42
C PHE A 189 3.80 -18.92 21.42
N ALA A 190 4.73 -19.32 22.31
CA ALA A 190 5.12 -20.72 22.46
C ALA A 190 3.96 -21.60 22.99
N ASN A 191 3.09 -21.06 23.84
CA ASN A 191 1.92 -21.79 24.33
C ASN A 191 0.89 -22.05 23.21
N ILE A 192 0.66 -21.08 22.32
CA ILE A 192 -0.19 -21.28 21.15
C ILE A 192 0.44 -22.31 20.21
N GLU A 193 1.74 -22.22 19.92
CA GLU A 193 2.42 -23.20 19.07
C GLU A 193 2.39 -24.64 19.62
N ARG A 194 2.36 -24.81 20.94
CA ARG A 194 2.31 -26.12 21.61
C ARG A 194 0.90 -26.66 21.84
N SER A 195 -0.12 -25.81 21.78
CA SER A 195 -1.50 -26.21 22.06
C SER A 195 -2.06 -27.01 20.89
N THR A 196 -2.62 -28.19 21.17
CA THR A 196 -3.38 -28.97 20.17
C THR A 196 -4.86 -28.58 20.25
N PRO A 197 -5.49 -28.18 19.13
CA PRO A 197 -6.92 -27.84 19.13
C PRO A 197 -7.77 -29.09 19.40
N GLY A 198 -8.73 -28.99 20.32
CA GLY A 198 -9.62 -30.08 20.71
C GLY A 198 -10.86 -30.22 19.82
N SER A 199 -11.20 -29.20 19.03
CA SER A 199 -12.33 -29.20 18.09
C SER A 199 -12.02 -28.53 16.73
N PRO A 200 -12.83 -28.77 15.67
CA PRO A 200 -12.64 -28.11 14.36
C PRO A 200 -12.78 -26.58 14.39
N CYS A 201 -13.68 -26.05 15.23
CA CYS A 201 -13.86 -24.60 15.45
C CYS A 201 -12.64 -24.01 16.17
N GLU A 202 -12.13 -24.70 17.21
CA GLU A 202 -10.87 -24.34 17.86
C GLU A 202 -9.69 -24.38 16.90
N CYS A 203 -9.65 -25.33 15.98
CA CYS A 203 -8.60 -25.44 14.95
C CYS A 203 -8.56 -24.21 14.03
N THR A 204 -9.73 -23.67 13.67
CA THR A 204 -9.84 -22.52 12.76
C THR A 204 -9.37 -21.23 13.46
N THR A 205 -9.86 -20.97 14.67
CA THR A 205 -9.44 -19.82 15.49
C THR A 205 -7.96 -19.92 15.90
N HIS A 206 -7.48 -21.13 16.23
CA HIS A 206 -6.07 -21.37 16.52
C HIS A 206 -5.16 -21.06 15.32
N ASN A 207 -5.54 -21.51 14.12
CA ASN A 207 -4.78 -21.24 12.90
C ASN A 207 -4.75 -19.73 12.57
N ALA A 208 -5.88 -19.03 12.72
CA ALA A 208 -5.95 -17.58 12.57
C ALA A 208 -4.97 -16.86 13.52
N LYS A 209 -4.95 -17.23 14.80
CA LYS A 209 -4.00 -16.67 15.78
C LYS A 209 -2.55 -16.90 15.36
N LYS A 210 -2.21 -18.10 14.90
CA LYS A 210 -0.85 -18.43 14.43
C LYS A 210 -0.42 -17.55 13.25
N GLN A 211 -1.28 -17.40 12.24
CA GLN A 211 -0.99 -16.55 11.07
C GLN A 211 -0.77 -15.08 11.46
N ILE A 212 -1.58 -14.56 12.39
CA ILE A 212 -1.41 -13.21 12.94
C ILE A 212 -0.06 -13.09 13.67
N ILE A 213 0.35 -14.08 14.48
CA ILE A 213 1.66 -14.06 15.15
C ILE A 213 2.79 -14.04 14.13
N ASP A 214 2.74 -14.89 13.12
CA ASP A 214 3.78 -14.99 12.09
C ASP A 214 3.92 -13.65 11.34
N PHE A 215 2.80 -12.99 11.03
CA PHE A 215 2.78 -11.65 10.45
C PHE A 215 3.38 -10.59 11.40
N ILE A 216 2.98 -10.57 12.69
CA ILE A 216 3.51 -9.63 13.68
C ILE A 216 5.03 -9.78 13.83
N ARG A 217 5.51 -11.02 13.97
CA ARG A 217 6.95 -11.31 14.09
C ARG A 217 7.73 -10.83 12.86
N TRP A 218 7.20 -11.08 11.67
CA TRP A 218 7.84 -10.63 10.43
C TRP A 218 7.95 -9.11 10.34
N MET A 219 6.88 -8.40 10.72
CA MET A 219 6.85 -6.93 10.75
C MET A 219 7.85 -6.34 11.75
N LEU A 220 7.90 -6.89 12.97
CA LEU A 220 8.70 -6.35 14.07
C LEU A 220 10.15 -6.85 14.09
N ALA A 221 10.54 -7.80 13.22
CA ALA A 221 11.91 -8.33 13.16
C ALA A 221 12.96 -7.31 12.69
N LYS A 222 12.57 -6.11 12.26
CA LYS A 222 13.46 -5.14 11.63
C LYS A 222 14.19 -4.30 12.68
N ARG A 223 15.46 -4.00 12.39
CA ARG A 223 16.28 -3.09 13.20
C ARG A 223 16.02 -1.65 12.77
N ALA A 224 15.60 -0.81 13.72
CA ALA A 224 15.40 0.63 13.60
C ALA A 224 15.65 1.26 14.99
N SER A 225 15.61 2.59 15.08
CA SER A 225 15.65 3.27 16.38
C SER A 225 14.46 2.84 17.26
N ASP A 226 14.59 3.00 18.58
CA ASP A 226 13.50 2.66 19.51
C ASP A 226 12.22 3.47 19.20
N TYR A 227 12.36 4.73 18.80
CA TYR A 227 11.23 5.57 18.42
C TYR A 227 10.52 5.03 17.17
N ASP A 228 11.26 4.73 16.11
CA ASP A 228 10.66 4.24 14.86
C ASP A 228 10.07 2.84 15.01
N ARG A 229 10.70 1.98 15.83
CA ARG A 229 10.16 0.66 16.20
C ARG A 229 8.86 0.78 16.99
N MET A 230 8.82 1.66 18.00
CA MET A 230 7.62 1.92 18.79
C MET A 230 6.48 2.46 17.92
N ASN A 231 6.77 3.34 16.96
CA ASN A 231 5.77 3.83 16.02
C ASN A 231 5.23 2.72 15.10
N LEU A 232 6.11 1.87 14.57
CA LEU A 232 5.69 0.72 13.77
C LEU A 232 4.79 -0.23 14.57
N GLU A 233 5.16 -0.52 15.82
CA GLU A 233 4.38 -1.34 16.73
C GLU A 233 2.99 -0.76 16.99
N ASN A 234 2.91 0.55 17.28
CA ASN A 234 1.66 1.25 17.51
C ASN A 234 0.74 1.21 16.29
N GLU A 235 1.28 1.47 15.09
CA GLU A 235 0.49 1.44 13.86
C GLU A 235 0.09 0.00 13.46
N LEU A 236 0.91 -1.01 13.77
CA LEU A 236 0.56 -2.41 13.57
C LEU A 236 -0.59 -2.83 14.51
N LYS A 237 -0.52 -2.45 15.79
CA LYS A 237 -1.61 -2.66 16.76
C LYS A 237 -2.89 -1.97 16.28
N ALA A 238 -2.78 -0.71 15.89
CA ALA A 238 -3.91 0.09 15.40
C ALA A 238 -4.57 -0.55 14.17
N ALA A 239 -3.77 -0.97 13.19
CA ALA A 239 -4.27 -1.61 11.97
C ALA A 239 -5.02 -2.93 12.27
N LEU A 240 -4.44 -3.83 13.06
CA LEU A 240 -5.08 -5.12 13.39
C LEU A 240 -6.36 -4.92 14.21
N VAL A 241 -6.35 -4.03 15.20
CA VAL A 241 -7.55 -3.69 15.99
C VAL A 241 -8.62 -3.02 15.11
N ALA A 242 -8.23 -2.18 14.17
CA ALA A 242 -9.12 -1.53 13.23
C ALA A 242 -9.82 -2.54 12.31
N HIS A 243 -9.10 -3.50 11.74
CA HIS A 243 -9.71 -4.58 10.95
C HIS A 243 -10.72 -5.39 11.76
N ILE A 244 -10.36 -5.82 12.98
CA ILE A 244 -11.26 -6.58 13.85
C ILE A 244 -12.52 -5.78 14.19
N SER A 245 -12.36 -4.47 14.46
CA SER A 245 -13.47 -3.56 14.73
C SER A 245 -14.37 -3.38 13.50
N HIS A 246 -13.78 -3.32 12.30
CA HIS A 246 -14.50 -3.21 11.03
C HIS A 246 -15.28 -4.48 10.70
N VAL A 247 -14.69 -5.67 10.89
CA VAL A 247 -15.39 -6.97 10.79
C VAL A 247 -16.56 -7.04 11.77
N THR A 248 -16.31 -6.70 13.05
CA THR A 248 -17.35 -6.71 14.09
C THR A 248 -18.51 -5.76 13.74
N ALA A 249 -18.20 -4.57 13.22
CA ALA A 249 -19.22 -3.62 12.80
C ALA A 249 -20.00 -4.10 11.57
N SER A 250 -19.34 -4.79 10.64
CA SER A 250 -19.98 -5.39 9.46
C SER A 250 -20.92 -6.52 9.87
N HIS A 251 -20.56 -7.37 10.83
CA HIS A 251 -21.49 -8.37 11.41
C HIS A 251 -22.72 -7.71 12.02
N GLN A 252 -22.54 -6.67 12.84
CA GLN A 252 -23.65 -5.94 13.45
C GLN A 252 -24.56 -5.26 12.40
N LEU A 253 -23.97 -4.80 11.31
CA LEU A 253 -24.70 -4.23 10.17
C LEU A 253 -25.56 -5.30 9.48
N GLN A 254 -25.01 -6.49 9.24
CA GLN A 254 -25.73 -7.63 8.66
C GLN A 254 -26.88 -8.11 9.56
N GLU A 255 -26.65 -8.22 10.88
CA GLU A 255 -27.67 -8.61 11.87
C GLU A 255 -28.81 -7.60 11.99
N SER A 256 -28.52 -6.31 11.79
CA SER A 256 -29.52 -5.23 11.84
C SER A 256 -30.39 -5.13 10.59
N ASN A 257 -30.08 -5.89 9.53
CA ASN A 257 -30.66 -5.75 8.19
C ASN A 257 -31.74 -6.76 7.73
N PRO A 258 -32.45 -7.55 8.56
CA PRO A 258 -33.37 -8.56 8.01
C PRO A 258 -34.74 -8.02 7.56
N ARG A 259 -35.15 -6.76 7.83
CA ARG A 259 -36.56 -6.31 7.62
C ARG A 259 -36.83 -4.87 7.18
N SER A 260 -35.85 -4.01 6.96
CA SER A 260 -36.08 -2.60 6.62
C SER A 260 -35.87 -2.34 5.13
N ASN A 261 -36.83 -1.64 4.50
CA ASN A 261 -36.87 -1.22 3.09
C ASN A 261 -35.58 -0.49 2.61
N GLY A 262 -34.50 -1.23 2.40
CA GLY A 262 -33.26 -0.75 1.78
C GLY A 262 -32.40 0.21 2.61
N CYS A 263 -32.72 0.45 3.89
CA CYS A 263 -31.95 1.37 4.74
C CYS A 263 -31.09 0.60 5.74
N GLN A 264 -29.76 0.73 5.58
CA GLN A 264 -28.77 0.16 6.49
C GLN A 264 -28.69 1.03 7.77
N ILE A 265 -29.09 0.48 8.91
CA ILE A 265 -28.96 1.17 10.19
C ILE A 265 -27.59 0.84 10.79
N LEU A 266 -26.72 1.85 10.93
CA LEU A 266 -25.41 1.65 11.57
C LEU A 266 -25.55 1.16 13.02
N PRO A 267 -24.58 0.36 13.48
CA PRO A 267 -24.51 -0.06 14.87
C PRO A 267 -24.52 1.12 15.85
N LEU A 268 -25.11 0.93 17.03
CA LEU A 268 -25.27 2.01 18.04
C LEU A 268 -23.93 2.64 18.44
N ALA A 269 -22.86 1.85 18.54
CA ALA A 269 -21.52 2.36 18.86
C ALA A 269 -21.03 3.34 17.78
N MET A 270 -21.26 3.04 16.50
CA MET A 270 -20.88 3.90 15.38
C MET A 270 -21.75 5.15 15.29
N ARG A 271 -23.03 5.06 15.64
CA ARG A 271 -23.92 6.24 15.72
C ARG A 271 -23.51 7.27 16.77
N ARG A 272 -22.68 6.89 17.74
CA ARG A 272 -22.15 7.79 18.78
C ARG A 272 -20.85 8.50 18.38
N GLN A 273 -20.24 8.09 17.28
CA GLN A 273 -19.00 8.67 16.75
C GLN A 273 -19.31 9.55 15.55
N THR A 274 -18.58 10.66 15.39
CA THR A 274 -18.70 11.48 14.17
C THR A 274 -18.03 10.76 13.00
N TYR A 275 -18.57 10.95 11.79
CA TYR A 275 -17.96 10.42 10.56
C TYR A 275 -16.47 10.80 10.44
N TYR A 276 -16.13 12.06 10.75
CA TYR A 276 -14.74 12.52 10.79
C TYR A 276 -13.84 11.68 11.71
N HIS A 277 -14.29 11.40 12.94
CA HIS A 277 -13.48 10.63 13.89
C HIS A 277 -13.32 9.17 13.46
N TRP A 278 -14.34 8.59 12.84
CA TRP A 278 -14.27 7.23 12.30
C TRP A 278 -13.31 7.17 11.12
N LEU A 279 -13.45 8.10 10.17
CA LEU A 279 -12.61 8.19 8.98
C LEU A 279 -11.13 8.32 9.35
N ARG A 280 -10.79 9.25 10.24
CA ARG A 280 -9.39 9.56 10.63
C ARG A 280 -8.72 8.55 11.57
N ARG A 281 -9.46 7.53 12.03
CA ARG A 281 -8.94 6.50 12.94
C ARG A 281 -9.23 5.14 12.35
N SER A 282 -10.20 4.42 12.90
CA SER A 282 -10.48 3.02 12.56
C SER A 282 -10.64 2.76 11.06
N ALA A 283 -11.20 3.68 10.27
CA ALA A 283 -11.33 3.48 8.82
C ALA A 283 -9.99 3.62 8.08
N SER A 284 -9.19 4.63 8.45
CA SER A 284 -7.86 4.88 7.87
C SER A 284 -6.83 3.87 8.35
N ASP A 285 -6.90 3.45 9.61
CA ASP A 285 -5.96 2.49 10.18
C ASP A 285 -6.15 1.10 9.52
N SER A 286 -7.36 0.78 9.03
CA SER A 286 -7.64 -0.46 8.31
C SER A 286 -7.25 -0.48 6.82
N ILE A 287 -6.78 0.64 6.23
CA ILE A 287 -6.31 0.67 4.83
C ILE A 287 -4.79 0.44 4.71
N LEU A 288 -4.14 0.07 5.82
CA LEU A 288 -2.73 -0.29 5.98
C LEU A 288 -1.70 0.77 5.54
N TYR A 289 -2.11 1.91 4.98
CA TYR A 289 -1.19 2.99 4.59
C TYR A 289 -0.27 3.41 5.74
N PRO A 290 -0.75 3.68 6.98
CA PRO A 290 0.12 4.06 8.08
C PRO A 290 1.16 2.98 8.38
N LEU A 291 0.73 1.72 8.40
CA LEU A 291 1.59 0.57 8.66
C LEU A 291 2.72 0.45 7.62
N VAL A 292 2.38 0.55 6.33
CA VAL A 292 3.36 0.49 5.23
C VAL A 292 4.36 1.64 5.33
N LEU A 293 3.90 2.85 5.64
CA LEU A 293 4.77 4.01 5.81
C LEU A 293 5.76 3.82 6.97
N LYS A 294 5.30 3.38 8.15
CA LYS A 294 6.21 3.14 9.30
C LYS A 294 7.18 2.00 9.02
N TYR A 295 6.74 0.96 8.31
CA TYR A 295 7.61 -0.12 7.89
C TYR A 295 8.71 0.39 6.95
N MET A 296 8.35 1.20 5.96
CA MET A 296 9.32 1.86 5.07
C MET A 296 10.32 2.72 5.85
N ILE A 297 9.86 3.51 6.83
CA ILE A 297 10.73 4.34 7.69
C ILE A 297 11.72 3.48 8.47
N CYS A 298 11.26 2.40 9.11
CA CYS A 298 12.15 1.47 9.80
C CYS A 298 13.24 0.92 8.86
N HIS A 299 12.90 0.69 7.59
CA HIS A 299 13.82 0.20 6.57
C HIS A 299 14.81 1.23 6.02
N CYS A 300 14.58 2.53 6.20
CA CYS A 300 15.53 3.58 5.80
C CYS A 300 16.87 3.47 6.56
N HIS A 301 16.92 2.83 7.73
CA HIS A 301 18.15 2.62 8.52
C HIS A 301 19.12 1.59 7.91
N MET A 302 18.72 0.80 6.91
CA MET A 302 19.54 -0.31 6.39
C MET A 302 20.85 0.12 5.70
N GLY A 303 21.13 1.41 5.56
CA GLY A 303 22.37 1.96 4.96
C GLY A 303 23.21 2.84 5.89
N ALA A 304 22.68 3.31 7.03
CA ALA A 304 23.41 4.20 7.94
C ALA A 304 24.10 3.37 9.04
N ARG A 305 25.36 3.68 9.34
CA ARG A 305 26.19 2.99 10.36
C ARG A 305 25.73 3.18 11.82
N GLY A 306 24.49 3.58 12.06
CA GLY A 306 23.91 3.71 13.39
C GLY A 306 22.42 3.41 13.33
N GLY A 307 22.02 2.25 13.87
CA GLY A 307 20.61 1.88 14.05
C GLY A 307 19.93 2.59 15.21
N ASP A 308 20.64 3.49 15.91
CA ASP A 308 20.17 4.16 17.13
C ASP A 308 19.62 5.58 16.89
N THR A 309 19.70 6.10 15.66
CA THR A 309 19.24 7.47 15.36
C THR A 309 17.98 7.45 14.52
N ASP A 310 16.93 8.11 14.98
CA ASP A 310 15.67 8.29 14.25
C ASP A 310 15.88 8.80 12.82
N VAL A 311 15.05 8.31 11.89
CA VAL A 311 15.06 8.78 10.49
C VAL A 311 14.77 10.28 10.41
N PHE A 312 13.76 10.73 11.15
CA PHE A 312 13.37 12.13 11.25
C PHE A 312 13.90 12.70 12.55
N ARG A 313 14.80 13.68 12.48
CA ARG A 313 15.57 14.13 13.64
C ARG A 313 14.85 15.20 14.46
N SER A 314 14.06 16.03 13.81
CA SER A 314 13.34 17.12 14.47
C SER A 314 11.90 16.75 14.79
N ALA A 315 11.36 17.35 15.87
CA ALA A 315 9.94 17.24 16.21
C ALA A 315 9.04 17.76 15.07
N LYS A 316 9.51 18.76 14.31
CA LYS A 316 8.79 19.32 13.16
C LYS A 316 8.65 18.29 12.04
N GLU A 317 9.74 17.62 11.66
CA GLU A 317 9.69 16.57 10.61
C GLU A 317 8.78 15.42 11.01
N LYS A 318 8.92 14.94 12.26
CA LYS A 318 8.05 13.88 12.80
C LYS A 318 6.58 14.27 12.71
N TYR A 319 6.25 15.48 13.15
CA TYR A 319 4.88 15.99 13.11
C TYR A 319 4.33 16.04 11.67
N ILE A 320 5.09 16.61 10.73
CA ILE A 320 4.66 16.73 9.33
C ILE A 320 4.46 15.35 8.68
N ILE A 321 5.34 14.39 8.98
CA ILE A 321 5.22 13.03 8.45
C ILE A 321 4.01 12.30 9.01
N GLU A 322 3.66 12.53 10.28
CA GLU A 322 2.37 12.04 10.82
C GLU A 322 1.17 12.68 10.12
N ASP A 323 1.22 13.98 9.83
CA ASP A 323 0.15 14.65 9.08
C ASP A 323 0.01 14.06 7.66
N ILE A 324 1.12 13.89 6.92
CA ILE A 324 1.13 13.22 5.60
C ILE A 324 0.47 11.84 5.73
N CYS A 325 0.90 11.07 6.72
CA CYS A 325 0.42 9.71 6.97
C CYS A 325 -1.10 9.67 7.17
N ARG A 326 -1.62 10.54 8.04
CA ARG A 326 -3.04 10.55 8.42
C ARG A 326 -3.94 11.08 7.31
N HIS A 327 -3.50 12.10 6.57
CA HIS A 327 -4.24 12.62 5.42
C HIS A 327 -4.26 11.62 4.25
N ALA A 328 -3.11 11.00 3.94
CA ALA A 328 -3.03 10.04 2.84
C ALA A 328 -3.79 8.74 3.13
N ALA A 329 -3.79 8.27 4.39
CA ALA A 329 -4.61 7.12 4.78
C ALA A 329 -6.12 7.41 4.66
N ALA A 330 -6.57 8.61 5.05
CA ALA A 330 -7.96 9.02 4.88
C ALA A 330 -8.34 9.14 3.40
N GLU A 331 -7.47 9.71 2.57
CA GLU A 331 -7.64 9.76 1.12
C GLU A 331 -7.78 8.36 0.52
N ALA A 332 -6.85 7.44 0.84
CA ALA A 332 -6.86 6.08 0.34
C ALA A 332 -8.14 5.34 0.75
N ARG A 333 -8.59 5.54 2.00
CA ARG A 333 -9.85 4.96 2.47
C ARG A 333 -11.06 5.46 1.69
N LEU A 334 -11.13 6.75 1.39
CA LEU A 334 -12.25 7.34 0.63
C LEU A 334 -12.30 6.82 -0.81
N TRP A 335 -11.15 6.67 -1.47
CA TRP A 335 -11.09 6.08 -2.81
C TRP A 335 -11.43 4.58 -2.82
N ASN A 336 -10.96 3.84 -1.83
CA ASN A 336 -11.33 2.43 -1.65
C ASN A 336 -12.83 2.27 -1.45
N ASP A 337 -13.44 3.05 -0.55
CA ASP A 337 -14.88 3.02 -0.30
C ASP A 337 -15.68 3.45 -1.55
N HIS A 338 -15.22 4.47 -2.28
CA HIS A 338 -15.83 4.91 -3.55
C HIS A 338 -15.81 3.80 -4.61
N GLY A 339 -14.69 3.09 -4.76
CA GLY A 339 -14.54 1.98 -5.72
C GLY A 339 -15.34 0.73 -5.37
N SER A 340 -15.76 0.59 -4.11
CA SER A 340 -16.34 -0.64 -3.56
C SER A 340 -17.81 -0.54 -3.14
N VAL A 341 -18.44 0.64 -3.21
CA VAL A 341 -19.81 0.90 -2.71
C VAL A 341 -20.82 -0.22 -3.02
N GLU A 342 -20.90 -0.65 -4.27
CA GLU A 342 -21.91 -1.64 -4.68
C GLU A 342 -21.58 -3.06 -4.21
N ARG A 343 -20.29 -3.41 -4.15
CA ARG A 343 -19.82 -4.71 -3.61
C ARG A 343 -20.09 -4.76 -2.13
N ASP A 344 -19.64 -3.75 -1.39
CA ASP A 344 -19.76 -3.70 0.07
C ASP A 344 -21.21 -3.68 0.50
N ARG A 345 -22.09 -2.97 -0.23
CA ARG A 345 -23.53 -2.98 0.02
C ARG A 345 -24.12 -4.39 -0.11
N LYS A 346 -23.71 -5.17 -1.12
CA LYS A 346 -24.19 -6.55 -1.33
C LYS A 346 -23.65 -7.52 -0.29
N GLU A 347 -22.39 -7.34 0.08
CA GLU A 347 -21.69 -8.20 1.05
C GLU A 347 -22.00 -7.80 2.50
N GLY A 348 -22.69 -6.67 2.73
CA GLY A 348 -22.97 -6.15 4.06
C GLY A 348 -21.71 -5.68 4.79
N ILE A 349 -20.70 -5.26 4.02
CA ILE A 349 -19.43 -4.71 4.53
C ILE A 349 -19.62 -3.22 4.81
N LEU A 350 -19.07 -2.76 5.94
CA LEU A 350 -19.15 -1.36 6.33
C LEU A 350 -18.35 -0.46 5.37
N ASN A 351 -19.02 0.55 4.82
CA ASN A 351 -18.50 1.52 3.87
C ASN A 351 -18.87 2.96 4.31
N SER A 352 -18.07 3.97 3.93
CA SER A 352 -18.35 5.39 4.22
C SER A 352 -19.77 5.83 3.86
N CYS A 353 -20.35 5.28 2.79
CA CYS A 353 -21.73 5.60 2.38
C CYS A 353 -22.76 5.32 3.47
N ALA A 354 -22.55 4.32 4.34
CA ALA A 354 -23.49 3.98 5.41
C ALA A 354 -23.65 5.12 6.45
N PHE A 355 -22.62 5.95 6.64
CA PHE A 355 -22.68 7.12 7.52
C PHE A 355 -23.41 8.30 6.86
N LEU A 356 -23.17 8.51 5.56
CA LEU A 356 -23.74 9.62 4.80
C LEU A 356 -25.23 9.41 4.53
N GLU A 357 -25.65 8.18 4.25
CA GLU A 357 -27.06 7.79 4.10
C GLU A 357 -27.86 8.07 5.39
N LEU A 358 -27.27 7.82 6.56
CA LEU A 358 -27.91 8.15 7.86
C LEU A 358 -28.03 9.65 8.11
N HIS A 359 -27.04 10.44 7.68
CA HIS A 359 -27.13 11.89 7.79
C HIS A 359 -28.27 12.43 6.93
N ALA A 360 -28.42 11.94 5.69
CA ALA A 360 -29.51 12.34 4.80
C ALA A 360 -30.91 12.00 5.35
N LEU A 361 -31.04 10.87 6.06
CA LEU A 361 -32.29 10.47 6.71
C LEU A 361 -32.60 11.29 7.97
N SER A 362 -31.56 11.71 8.70
CA SER A 362 -31.71 12.49 9.94
C SER A 362 -32.10 13.95 9.68
N THR A 363 -31.74 14.53 8.52
CA THR A 363 -32.11 15.91 8.16
C THR A 363 -33.50 16.00 7.52
N GLY A 364 -34.20 14.89 7.28
CA GLY A 364 -35.49 14.89 6.61
C GLY A 364 -35.42 15.27 5.12
N ASP A 365 -34.20 15.37 4.57
CA ASP A 365 -33.95 15.70 3.18
C ASP A 365 -34.21 14.49 2.28
N HIS A 366 -35.47 14.09 2.16
CA HIS A 366 -35.92 13.18 1.11
C HIS A 366 -35.73 13.77 -0.31
N GLU A 367 -35.40 15.07 -0.40
CA GLU A 367 -35.12 15.84 -1.62
C GLU A 367 -33.62 16.05 -1.95
N VAL A 368 -32.67 15.31 -1.34
CA VAL A 368 -31.31 15.17 -1.96
C VAL A 368 -31.36 14.21 -3.16
N LYS A 369 -32.44 14.33 -3.94
CA LYS A 369 -32.68 13.72 -5.24
C LYS A 369 -33.30 14.78 -6.15
N SER A 370 -32.54 15.81 -6.53
CA SER A 370 -32.68 16.43 -7.88
C SER A 370 -31.82 17.67 -8.15
N ASN A 371 -31.37 18.45 -7.16
CA ASN A 371 -30.79 19.78 -7.46
C ASN A 371 -29.36 20.07 -6.98
N ARG A 372 -28.67 19.13 -6.30
CA ARG A 372 -27.20 19.14 -6.25
C ARG A 372 -26.71 18.12 -7.25
N GLN A 373 -25.86 18.55 -8.18
CA GLN A 373 -25.36 17.77 -9.31
C GLN A 373 -24.47 16.56 -8.92
N GLY A 374 -24.53 16.07 -7.68
CA GLY A 374 -23.74 14.93 -7.24
C GLY A 374 -24.41 14.12 -6.13
N GLY A 375 -24.38 12.79 -6.26
CA GLY A 375 -24.87 11.83 -5.27
C GLY A 375 -23.87 11.62 -4.12
N ILE A 376 -24.17 10.67 -3.23
CA ILE A 376 -23.29 10.32 -2.08
C ILE A 376 -21.86 9.96 -2.52
N ASN A 377 -21.71 9.34 -3.70
CA ASN A 377 -20.40 9.04 -4.27
C ASN A 377 -19.58 10.29 -4.60
N ASP A 378 -20.22 11.37 -5.05
CA ASP A 378 -19.52 12.63 -5.38
C ASP A 378 -18.98 13.32 -4.12
N ILE A 379 -19.65 13.14 -2.98
CA ILE A 379 -19.17 13.61 -1.67
C ILE A 379 -17.88 12.87 -1.29
N LEU A 380 -17.79 11.55 -1.50
CA LEU A 380 -16.57 10.79 -1.23
C LEU A 380 -15.40 11.30 -2.08
N VAL A 381 -15.64 11.58 -3.36
CA VAL A 381 -14.63 12.14 -4.27
C VAL A 381 -14.21 13.55 -3.83
N GLU A 382 -15.15 14.39 -3.41
CA GLU A 382 -14.84 15.73 -2.91
C GLU A 382 -13.97 15.68 -1.64
N LEU A 383 -14.32 14.81 -0.70
CA LEU A 383 -13.54 14.59 0.52
C LEU A 383 -12.15 14.01 0.20
N ALA A 384 -12.04 13.06 -0.73
CA ALA A 384 -10.75 12.48 -1.11
C ALA A 384 -9.82 13.55 -1.70
N ARG A 385 -10.37 14.43 -2.55
CA ARG A 385 -9.64 15.60 -3.08
C ARG A 385 -9.29 16.60 -1.99
N TYR A 386 -10.13 16.77 -0.97
CA TYR A 386 -9.81 17.61 0.18
C TYR A 386 -8.61 17.07 0.97
N GLU A 387 -8.58 15.76 1.21
CA GLU A 387 -7.48 15.09 1.89
C GLU A 387 -6.18 15.17 1.06
N ASN A 388 -6.27 14.93 -0.26
CA ASN A 388 -5.12 15.03 -1.16
C ASN A 388 -4.45 16.42 -1.14
N ARG A 389 -5.24 17.51 -1.09
CA ARG A 389 -4.69 18.88 -0.98
C ARG A 389 -3.85 19.06 0.27
N HIS A 390 -4.25 18.46 1.39
CA HIS A 390 -3.47 18.51 2.62
C HIS A 390 -2.20 17.68 2.49
N VAL A 391 -2.26 16.50 1.87
CA VAL A 391 -1.05 15.70 1.61
C VAL A 391 -0.03 16.50 0.79
N GLN A 392 -0.45 17.17 -0.29
CA GLN A 392 0.46 18.00 -1.09
C GLN A 392 1.07 19.15 -0.26
N LEU A 393 0.25 19.86 0.52
CA LEU A 393 0.72 20.93 1.39
C LEU A 393 1.75 20.43 2.42
N CYS A 394 1.50 19.28 3.04
CA CYS A 394 2.42 18.70 4.01
C CYS A 394 3.72 18.20 3.35
N LEU A 395 3.67 17.68 2.11
CA LEU A 395 4.86 17.33 1.35
C LEU A 395 5.75 18.55 1.05
N ASP A 396 5.14 19.66 0.65
CA ASP A 396 5.85 20.91 0.40
C ASP A 396 6.45 21.50 1.70
N GLU A 397 5.75 21.38 2.83
CA GLU A 397 6.28 21.75 4.16
C GLU A 397 7.41 20.82 4.60
N PHE A 398 7.32 19.52 4.31
CA PHE A 398 8.34 18.54 4.66
C PHE A 398 9.66 18.83 3.91
N GLU A 399 9.56 19.17 2.63
CA GLU A 399 10.72 19.60 1.84
C GLU A 399 11.39 20.84 2.41
N ARG A 400 10.60 21.88 2.69
CA ARG A 400 11.12 23.12 3.31
C ARG A 400 11.74 22.87 4.68
N ALA A 401 11.15 21.98 5.48
CA ALA A 401 11.71 21.59 6.78
C ALA A 401 13.01 20.79 6.66
N SER A 402 13.23 20.13 5.53
CA SER A 402 14.40 19.30 5.23
C SER A 402 15.48 20.05 4.42
N GLU A 403 15.28 21.32 4.09
CA GLU A 403 16.26 22.15 3.38
C GLU A 403 17.58 22.23 4.17
N GLY A 404 18.69 21.99 3.48
CA GLY A 404 20.02 21.96 4.11
C GLY A 404 20.36 20.67 4.87
N MET A 405 19.44 19.70 4.93
CA MET A 405 19.69 18.36 5.46
C MET A 405 20.02 17.37 4.33
N ASP A 406 20.73 16.29 4.65
CA ASP A 406 21.02 15.17 3.72
C ASP A 406 19.82 14.22 3.60
N HIS A 407 18.63 14.76 3.30
CA HIS A 407 17.34 14.04 3.28
C HIS A 407 16.77 13.85 1.86
N GLN A 408 17.54 14.11 0.81
CA GLN A 408 17.05 14.01 -0.58
C GLN A 408 16.55 12.60 -0.94
N ASP A 409 17.24 11.57 -0.47
CA ASP A 409 16.81 10.18 -0.64
C ASP A 409 15.50 9.89 0.12
N LEU A 410 15.36 10.42 1.34
CA LEU A 410 14.17 10.25 2.18
C LEU A 410 12.94 10.95 1.58
N ILE A 411 13.09 12.20 1.13
CA ILE A 411 12.05 12.94 0.41
C ILE A 411 11.61 12.17 -0.83
N SER A 412 12.57 11.61 -1.59
CA SER A 412 12.28 10.82 -2.78
C SER A 412 11.46 9.57 -2.44
N ARG A 413 11.76 8.88 -1.34
CA ARG A 413 10.99 7.71 -0.87
C ARG A 413 9.55 8.08 -0.50
N VAL A 414 9.37 9.14 0.30
CA VAL A 414 8.04 9.59 0.73
C VAL A 414 7.19 10.01 -0.47
N ARG A 415 7.78 10.79 -1.41
CA ARG A 415 7.08 11.17 -2.64
C ARG A 415 6.73 9.97 -3.53
N MET A 416 7.65 9.02 -3.68
CA MET A 416 7.40 7.81 -4.46
C MET A 416 6.26 6.99 -3.84
N PHE A 417 6.25 6.82 -2.52
CA PHE A 417 5.17 6.12 -1.83
C PHE A 417 3.82 6.84 -1.96
N GLN A 418 3.80 8.19 -1.89
CA GLN A 418 2.60 8.95 -2.16
C GLN A 418 2.12 8.79 -3.60
N LEU A 419 3.02 8.77 -4.58
CA LEU A 419 2.69 8.55 -5.97
C LEU A 419 2.07 7.16 -6.19
N VAL A 420 2.64 6.11 -5.60
CA VAL A 420 2.04 4.77 -5.64
C VAL A 420 0.59 4.81 -5.16
N THR A 421 0.33 5.54 -4.07
CA THR A 421 -1.02 5.67 -3.52
C THR A 421 -1.95 6.43 -4.48
N GLN A 422 -1.47 7.50 -5.11
CA GLN A 422 -2.23 8.23 -6.14
C GLN A 422 -2.58 7.33 -7.33
N VAL A 423 -1.61 6.57 -7.85
CA VAL A 423 -1.84 5.61 -8.94
C VAL A 423 -2.88 4.57 -8.52
N TRP A 424 -2.80 4.05 -7.30
CA TRP A 424 -3.78 3.08 -6.79
C TRP A 424 -5.19 3.68 -6.65
N ASN A 425 -5.29 4.92 -6.20
CA ASN A 425 -6.54 5.67 -6.15
C ASN A 425 -7.13 5.88 -7.55
N GLU A 426 -6.29 6.20 -8.54
CA GLU A 426 -6.70 6.31 -9.94
C GLU A 426 -7.24 4.98 -10.48
N MET A 427 -6.61 3.85 -10.12
CA MET A 427 -7.09 2.52 -10.49
C MET A 427 -8.49 2.24 -9.96
N TYR A 428 -8.82 2.64 -8.73
CA TYR A 428 -10.18 2.56 -8.16
C TYR A 428 -11.18 3.49 -8.84
N SER A 429 -10.71 4.59 -9.44
CA SER A 429 -11.58 5.60 -10.06
C SER A 429 -11.94 5.29 -11.52
N ILE A 430 -10.98 4.76 -12.31
CA ILE A 430 -11.11 4.57 -13.76
C ILE A 430 -11.69 3.21 -14.09
N SER A 431 -11.26 2.22 -13.35
CA SER A 431 -11.80 0.89 -13.40
C SER A 431 -12.76 0.75 -12.22
N LYS A 432 -13.86 0.02 -12.38
CA LYS A 432 -14.49 -0.65 -11.23
C LYS A 432 -13.52 -1.75 -10.75
N PHE A 433 -12.29 -1.35 -10.43
CA PHE A 433 -11.21 -2.22 -10.01
C PHE A 433 -11.56 -2.66 -8.61
N ASP A 434 -12.23 -3.79 -8.53
CA ASP A 434 -12.28 -4.53 -7.30
C ASP A 434 -11.11 -5.52 -7.34
N ALA A 435 -10.15 -5.30 -6.45
CA ALA A 435 -8.98 -6.15 -6.23
C ALA A 435 -9.34 -7.64 -6.05
N LYS A 436 -10.58 -7.94 -5.65
CA LYS A 436 -11.13 -9.30 -5.50
C LYS A 436 -11.83 -9.82 -6.77
N SER A 437 -12.16 -8.94 -7.73
CA SER A 437 -12.86 -9.25 -9.00
C SER A 437 -11.96 -9.24 -10.24
N VAL A 438 -10.67 -8.97 -10.08
CA VAL A 438 -9.65 -9.20 -11.11
C VAL A 438 -9.82 -10.65 -11.61
N PRO A 439 -10.19 -10.88 -12.88
CA PRO A 439 -10.59 -12.20 -13.40
C PRO A 439 -9.70 -13.35 -12.94
#